data_AF-A0A538I9S6-F1
#
_entry.id   AF-A0A538I9S6-F1
#
_cell.length_a   1.000
_cell.length_b   1.000
_cell.length_c   1.000
_cell.angle_alpha   90.00
_cell.angle_beta   90.00
_cell.angle_gamma   90.00
#
_symmetry.space_group_name_H-M   'P 1'
#
loop_
_entity.id
_entity.type
_entity.pdbx_description
1 polymer ?
#
loop_
_entity_poly.entity_id
_entity_poly.type
_entity_poly.pdbx_seq_one_letter_code
_entity_poly.pdbx_strand_id
1 'polypeptide(L)'
;MRTSCEQARERFSLQLDDELSVHEALLLERHLGRCAACAAFAADVGEFTQRLRATPLEPAPQVWLVQRPAARRVAARVAAVTAAAAAAVLVAVSAVPLGSGTTRSSVGFGYWPTGLAAGQGGNGNLGVQHVTPGLRTTARETGPRRGLVSS
;
A
#
# COMPACT_ATOMS: atom_id res chain seq x y z
N MET A 1 -7.14 8.56 -31.01
CA MET A 1 -6.32 9.76 -31.22
C MET A 1 -6.93 10.91 -30.43
N ARG A 2 -6.14 11.64 -29.63
CA ARG A 2 -6.61 12.86 -28.95
C ARG A 2 -6.54 14.07 -29.88
N THR A 3 -7.47 15.00 -29.75
CA THR A 3 -7.51 16.22 -30.57
C THR A 3 -6.35 17.17 -30.22
N SER A 4 -6.01 18.10 -31.12
CA SER A 4 -4.94 19.07 -30.85
C SER A 4 -5.26 19.99 -29.66
N CYS A 5 -6.54 20.35 -29.48
CA CYS A 5 -7.02 21.13 -28.34
C CYS A 5 -6.92 20.34 -27.02
N GLU A 6 -7.28 19.05 -27.01
CA GLU A 6 -7.12 18.21 -25.82
C GLU A 6 -5.65 18.09 -25.39
N GLN A 7 -4.73 17.97 -26.35
CA GLN A 7 -3.30 17.95 -26.05
C GLN A 7 -2.81 19.29 -25.53
N ALA A 8 -3.31 20.42 -26.07
CA ALA A 8 -2.96 21.74 -25.57
C ALA A 8 -3.41 21.95 -24.11
N ARG A 9 -4.63 21.50 -23.75
CA ARG A 9 -5.14 21.62 -22.38
C ARG A 9 -4.37 20.77 -21.38
N GLU A 10 -3.96 19.56 -21.76
CA GLU A 10 -3.11 18.73 -20.90
C GLU A 10 -1.72 19.35 -20.72
N ARG A 11 -1.09 19.86 -21.79
CA ARG A 11 0.19 20.58 -21.68
C ARG A 11 0.06 21.82 -20.78
N PHE A 12 -1.06 22.54 -20.86
CA PHE A 12 -1.30 23.65 -19.96
C PHE A 12 -1.43 23.19 -18.50
N SER A 13 -2.06 22.04 -18.23
CA SER A 13 -2.07 21.44 -16.88
C SER A 13 -0.65 21.16 -16.38
N LEU A 14 0.19 20.53 -17.20
CA LEU A 14 1.60 20.29 -16.85
C LEU A 14 2.36 21.60 -16.63
N GLN A 15 2.04 22.65 -17.39
CA GLN A 15 2.65 23.98 -17.21
C GLN A 15 2.32 24.57 -15.84
N LEU A 16 1.08 24.40 -15.36
CA LEU A 16 0.66 24.90 -14.04
C LEU A 16 1.40 24.18 -12.91
N ASP A 17 1.85 22.95 -13.12
CA ASP A 17 2.56 22.14 -12.13
C ASP A 17 4.08 22.20 -12.30
N ASP A 18 4.60 23.08 -13.17
CA ASP A 18 6.02 23.21 -13.52
C ASP A 18 6.64 21.91 -14.08
N GLU A 19 5.81 21.03 -14.66
CA GLU A 19 6.20 19.73 -15.24
C GLU A 19 6.32 19.76 -16.77
N LEU A 20 6.05 20.91 -17.41
CA LEU A 20 6.09 21.02 -18.87
C LEU A 20 7.51 21.13 -19.40
N SER A 21 7.88 20.27 -20.36
CA SER A 21 9.19 20.37 -21.01
C SER A 21 9.27 21.57 -21.97
N VAL A 22 10.49 22.03 -22.29
CA VAL A 22 10.74 23.18 -23.19
C VAL A 22 10.14 22.97 -24.59
N HIS A 23 10.26 21.77 -25.16
CA HIS A 23 9.69 21.47 -26.47
C HIS A 23 8.15 21.54 -26.44
N GLU A 24 7.54 21.05 -25.37
CA GLU A 24 6.09 21.07 -25.21
C GLU A 24 5.55 22.47 -24.96
N ALA A 25 6.30 23.33 -24.26
CA ALA A 25 6.00 24.75 -24.11
C ALA A 25 5.90 25.46 -25.47
N LEU A 26 6.88 25.25 -26.36
CA LEU A 26 6.85 25.83 -27.72
C LEU A 26 5.64 25.35 -28.54
N LEU A 27 5.26 24.07 -28.39
CA LEU A 27 4.06 23.54 -29.05
C LEU A 27 2.78 24.14 -28.48
N LEU A 28 2.72 24.32 -27.16
CA LEU A 28 1.60 24.94 -26.46
C LEU A 28 1.45 26.40 -26.89
N GLU A 29 2.51 27.21 -26.83
CA GLU A 29 2.53 28.61 -27.26
C GLU A 29 2.04 28.77 -28.71
N ARG A 30 2.53 27.93 -29.63
CA ARG A 30 2.06 27.92 -31.02
C ARG A 30 0.58 27.59 -31.15
N HIS A 31 0.04 26.73 -30.28
CA HIS A 31 -1.39 26.42 -30.30
C HIS A 31 -2.22 27.58 -29.72
N LEU A 32 -1.80 28.15 -28.60
CA LEU A 32 -2.49 29.29 -27.98
C LEU A 32 -2.52 30.51 -28.90
N GLY A 33 -1.46 30.76 -29.67
CA GLY A 33 -1.43 31.82 -30.69
C GLY A 33 -2.36 31.61 -31.89
N ARG A 34 -2.93 30.40 -32.08
CA ARG A 34 -3.82 30.07 -33.20
C ARG A 34 -5.25 29.74 -32.78
N CYS A 35 -5.47 29.34 -31.53
CA CYS A 35 -6.74 28.85 -31.04
C CYS A 35 -7.26 29.73 -29.89
N ALA A 36 -8.17 30.65 -30.20
CA ALA A 36 -8.74 31.59 -29.23
C ALA A 36 -9.44 30.89 -28.06
N ALA A 37 -10.11 29.75 -28.30
CA ALA A 37 -10.77 28.98 -27.25
C ALA A 37 -9.79 28.37 -26.24
N CYS A 38 -8.60 27.96 -26.68
CA CYS A 38 -7.56 27.45 -25.78
C CYS A 38 -6.82 28.58 -25.07
N ALA A 39 -6.64 29.74 -25.72
CA ALA A 39 -6.09 30.93 -25.09
C ALA A 39 -6.99 31.44 -23.94
N ALA A 40 -8.30 31.53 -24.17
CA ALA A 40 -9.27 31.89 -23.14
C ALA A 40 -9.27 30.88 -21.98
N PHE A 41 -9.30 29.58 -22.30
CA PHE A 41 -9.19 28.53 -21.29
C PHE A 41 -7.92 28.64 -20.43
N ALA A 42 -6.76 28.89 -21.06
CA ALA A 42 -5.50 29.04 -20.34
C ALA A 42 -5.51 30.25 -19.41
N ALA A 43 -6.08 31.38 -19.86
CA ALA A 43 -6.23 32.57 -19.02
C ALA A 43 -7.13 32.29 -17.80
N ASP A 44 -8.33 31.73 -18.03
CA ASP A 44 -9.31 31.47 -16.98
C ASP A 44 -8.78 30.49 -15.92
N VAL A 45 -8.21 29.37 -16.36
CA VAL A 45 -7.70 28.33 -15.46
C VAL A 45 -6.42 28.80 -14.76
N GLY A 46 -5.56 29.55 -15.46
CA GLY A 46 -4.35 30.13 -14.88
C GLY A 46 -4.68 31.11 -13.75
N GLU A 47 -5.61 32.03 -13.99
CA GLU A 47 -6.07 32.96 -12.96
C GLU A 47 -6.72 32.24 -11.78
N PHE A 48 -7.61 31.29 -12.03
CA PHE A 48 -8.26 30.50 -10.98
C PHE A 48 -7.23 29.77 -10.11
N THR A 49 -6.25 29.12 -10.74
CA THR A 49 -5.19 28.38 -10.05
C THR A 49 -4.31 29.31 -9.22
N GLN A 50 -3.97 30.48 -9.76
CA GLN A 50 -3.20 31.49 -9.04
C GLN A 50 -3.96 31.98 -7.80
N ARG A 51 -5.24 32.31 -7.92
CA ARG A 51 -6.08 32.73 -6.79
C ARG A 51 -6.17 31.66 -5.72
N LEU A 52 -6.37 30.40 -6.13
CA LEU A 52 -6.43 29.27 -5.19
C LEU A 52 -5.11 29.09 -4.43
N ARG A 53 -3.97 29.14 -5.12
CA ARG A 53 -2.63 28.98 -4.52
C ARG A 53 -2.20 30.17 -3.66
N ALA A 54 -2.66 31.37 -4.00
CA ALA A 54 -2.40 32.58 -3.21
C ALA A 54 -3.30 32.70 -1.97
N THR A 55 -4.36 31.89 -1.89
CA THR A 55 -5.26 31.89 -0.73
C THR A 55 -4.53 31.31 0.48
N PRO A 56 -4.58 31.96 1.66
CA PRO A 56 -4.02 31.40 2.88
C PRO A 56 -4.56 29.99 3.17
N LEU A 57 -3.68 29.08 3.59
CA LEU A 57 -4.09 27.73 3.96
C LEU A 57 -4.97 27.78 5.21
N GLU A 58 -6.11 27.12 5.15
CA GLU A 58 -6.95 26.88 6.33
C GLU A 58 -6.18 26.00 7.33
N PRO A 59 -6.26 26.27 8.64
CA PRO A 59 -5.69 25.40 9.65
C PRO A 59 -6.21 23.96 9.50
N ALA A 60 -5.27 23.01 9.36
CA ALA A 60 -5.65 21.61 9.30
C ALA A 60 -6.33 21.19 10.63
N PRO A 61 -7.44 20.43 10.59
CA PRO A 61 -8.03 19.89 11.80
C PRO A 61 -7.00 19.01 12.50
N GLN A 62 -6.94 19.09 13.83
CA GLN A 62 -6.06 18.25 14.63
C GLN A 62 -6.51 16.78 14.52
N VAL A 63 -5.90 16.04 13.59
CA VAL A 63 -6.04 14.59 13.52
C VAL A 63 -5.15 13.96 14.58
N TRP A 64 -5.74 13.62 15.72
CA TRP A 64 -5.07 12.77 16.70
C TRP A 64 -4.94 11.37 16.13
N LEU A 65 -3.75 11.05 15.63
CA LEU A 65 -3.37 9.66 15.36
C LEU A 65 -3.41 8.91 16.69
N VAL A 66 -4.46 8.11 16.89
CA VAL A 66 -4.59 7.24 18.06
C VAL A 66 -3.39 6.30 18.07
N GLN A 67 -2.38 6.64 18.86
CA GLN A 67 -1.29 5.72 19.19
C GLN A 67 -1.96 4.49 19.80
N ARG A 68 -1.87 3.32 19.17
CA ARG A 68 -2.47 2.09 19.69
C ARG A 68 -1.51 1.46 20.71
N PRO A 69 -1.67 1.70 22.04
CA PRO A 69 -0.79 1.11 23.05
C PRO A 69 -0.83 -0.42 23.02
N ALA A 70 -1.95 -1.00 22.56
CA ALA A 70 -2.11 -2.43 22.40
C ALA A 70 -1.07 -3.04 21.43
N ALA A 71 -0.76 -2.38 20.31
CA ALA A 71 0.22 -2.88 19.34
C ALA A 71 1.63 -2.94 19.95
N ARG A 72 2.02 -1.90 20.71
CA ARG A 72 3.31 -1.85 21.42
C ARG A 72 3.40 -2.94 22.49
N ARG A 73 2.31 -3.16 23.25
CA ARG A 73 2.25 -4.23 24.26
C ARG A 73 2.35 -5.63 23.63
N VAL A 74 1.70 -5.85 22.49
CA VAL A 74 1.80 -7.11 21.74
C VAL A 74 3.22 -7.32 21.24
N ALA A 75 3.84 -6.31 20.62
CA ALA A 75 5.22 -6.40 20.16
C ALA A 75 6.21 -6.72 21.30
N ALA A 76 6.06 -6.06 22.46
CA ALA A 76 6.90 -6.33 23.62
C ALA A 76 6.72 -7.76 24.17
N ARG A 77 5.47 -8.27 24.20
CA ARG A 77 5.20 -9.66 24.61
C ARG A 77 5.81 -10.67 23.65
N VAL A 78 5.67 -10.44 22.34
CA VAL A 78 6.28 -11.30 21.32
C VAL A 78 7.80 -11.32 21.48
N ALA A 79 8.43 -10.15 21.66
CA ALA A 79 9.87 -10.06 21.90
C ALA A 79 10.33 -10.78 23.18
N ALA A 80 9.54 -10.72 24.26
CA ALA A 80 9.85 -11.44 25.50
C ALA A 80 9.78 -12.97 25.32
N VAL A 81 8.75 -13.46 24.60
CA VAL A 81 8.60 -14.90 24.32
C VAL A 81 9.72 -15.41 23.43
N THR A 82 10.09 -14.67 22.38
CA THR A 82 11.17 -15.07 21.48
C THR A 82 12.52 -15.10 22.20
N ALA A 83 12.80 -14.12 23.05
CA ALA A 83 14.01 -14.10 23.87
C ALA A 83 14.07 -15.30 24.83
N ALA A 84 12.96 -15.61 25.51
CA ALA A 84 12.89 -16.76 26.43
C ALA A 84 13.09 -18.09 25.69
N ALA A 85 12.49 -18.25 24.52
CA ALA A 85 12.68 -19.45 23.69
C ALA A 85 14.14 -19.61 23.24
N ALA A 86 14.78 -18.52 22.79
CA ALA A 86 16.20 -18.55 22.39
C ALA A 86 17.11 -18.93 23.57
N ALA A 87 16.86 -18.37 24.77
CA ALA A 87 17.61 -18.71 25.96
C ALA A 87 17.44 -20.19 26.36
N ALA A 88 16.21 -20.73 26.27
CA ALA A 88 15.95 -22.13 26.56
C ALA A 88 16.69 -23.08 25.59
N VAL A 89 16.76 -22.73 24.29
CA VAL A 89 17.54 -23.49 23.30
C VAL A 89 19.04 -23.49 23.65
N LEU A 90 19.61 -22.33 24.01
CA LEU A 90 21.02 -22.24 24.40
C LEU A 90 21.34 -23.09 25.64
N VAL A 91 20.46 -23.07 26.64
CA VAL A 91 20.61 -23.91 27.84
C VAL A 91 20.51 -25.39 27.48
N ALA A 92 19.51 -25.77 26.67
CA ALA A 92 19.32 -27.17 26.25
C ALA A 92 20.53 -27.71 25.47
N VAL A 93 21.11 -26.92 24.57
CA VAL A 93 22.31 -27.31 23.80
C VAL A 93 23.52 -27.48 24.72
N SER A 94 23.67 -26.64 25.75
CA SER A 94 24.79 -26.74 26.70
C SER A 94 24.72 -27.95 27.65
N ALA A 95 23.56 -28.60 27.76
CA ALA A 95 23.33 -29.74 28.65
C ALA A 95 23.46 -31.11 27.97
N VAL A 96 23.78 -31.17 26.66
CA VAL A 96 23.94 -32.43 25.93
C VAL A 96 25.39 -32.95 26.08
N PRO A 97 25.63 -34.15 26.65
CA PRO A 97 26.95 -34.74 26.66
C PRO A 97 27.38 -35.11 25.23
N LEU A 98 28.60 -34.71 24.84
CA LEU A 98 29.21 -34.98 23.53
C LEU A 98 29.49 -36.48 23.35
N GLY A 99 28.47 -37.22 22.91
CA GLY A 99 28.56 -38.61 22.46
C GLY A 99 28.20 -38.73 20.99
N SER A 100 29.23 -38.91 20.14
CA SER A 100 29.21 -39.54 18.80
C SER A 100 28.14 -39.10 17.78
N GLY A 101 28.60 -38.40 16.72
CA GLY A 101 27.88 -38.35 15.44
C GLY A 101 28.19 -37.12 14.59
N THR A 102 29.36 -37.08 13.97
CA THR A 102 29.67 -36.10 12.92
C THR A 102 28.82 -36.38 11.67
N THR A 103 27.58 -35.89 11.64
CA THR A 103 26.86 -35.69 10.38
C THR A 103 27.10 -34.26 9.93
N ARG A 104 28.00 -34.10 8.96
CA ARG A 104 28.26 -32.83 8.29
C ARG A 104 27.08 -32.54 7.36
N SER A 105 26.05 -31.89 7.89
CA SER A 105 25.02 -31.25 7.07
C SER A 105 25.54 -29.90 6.60
N SER A 106 25.72 -29.75 5.29
CA SER A 106 26.01 -28.46 4.67
C SER A 106 24.82 -27.52 4.82
N VAL A 107 24.90 -26.60 5.78
CA VAL A 107 23.96 -25.48 5.87
C VAL A 107 24.40 -24.43 4.87
N GLY A 108 23.68 -24.32 3.75
CA GLY A 108 23.89 -23.24 2.79
C GLY A 108 23.52 -21.91 3.44
N PHE A 109 24.51 -21.07 3.74
CA PHE A 109 24.29 -19.69 4.18
C PHE A 109 23.91 -18.83 2.97
N GLY A 110 22.60 -18.78 2.68
CA GLY A 110 22.00 -17.74 1.85
C GLY A 110 21.46 -16.64 2.74
N TYR A 111 22.10 -15.48 2.75
CA TYR A 111 21.55 -14.27 3.35
C TYR A 111 20.39 -13.79 2.50
N TRP A 112 19.16 -14.01 2.96
CA TRP A 112 17.95 -13.37 2.46
C TRP A 112 17.26 -12.68 3.64
N PRO A 113 17.03 -11.36 3.58
CA PRO A 113 16.17 -10.70 4.55
C PRO A 113 14.73 -11.10 4.21
N THR A 114 13.91 -11.31 5.23
CA THR A 114 12.50 -11.78 5.19
C THR A 114 12.35 -13.31 5.18
N GLY A 115 12.00 -13.82 6.36
CA GLY A 115 11.85 -15.24 6.63
C GLY A 115 10.61 -15.83 5.97
N LEU A 116 10.83 -16.95 5.28
CA LEU A 116 9.87 -18.01 5.00
C LEU A 116 10.70 -19.29 4.84
N ALA A 117 10.64 -20.18 5.83
CA ALA A 117 11.26 -21.50 5.73
C ALA A 117 10.44 -22.36 4.76
N ALA A 118 10.96 -22.58 3.55
CA ALA A 118 10.43 -23.55 2.61
C ALA A 118 11.11 -24.90 2.87
N GLY A 119 10.36 -25.84 3.47
CA GLY A 119 10.73 -27.26 3.46
C GLY A 119 10.59 -27.80 2.05
N GLN A 120 11.68 -28.33 1.48
CA GLN A 120 11.62 -29.15 0.26
C GLN A 120 11.18 -30.56 0.64
N GLY A 121 9.97 -30.92 0.24
CA GLY A 121 9.51 -32.29 0.17
C GLY A 121 8.80 -32.51 -1.15
N GLY A 122 9.51 -33.13 -2.10
CA GLY A 122 8.90 -33.83 -3.23
C GLY A 122 7.90 -32.95 -3.97
N ASN A 123 6.69 -33.35 -4.33
CA ASN A 123 6.46 -33.89 -5.66
C ASN A 123 5.80 -32.82 -6.54
N GLY A 124 6.21 -32.70 -7.80
CA GLY A 124 5.79 -31.63 -8.71
C GLY A 124 4.28 -31.57 -8.93
N ASN A 125 3.70 -30.39 -8.65
CA ASN A 125 2.61 -29.82 -9.43
C ASN A 125 2.55 -28.31 -9.16
N LEU A 126 2.79 -27.51 -10.21
CA LEU A 126 2.65 -26.05 -10.19
C LEU A 126 1.15 -25.70 -10.11
N GLY A 127 0.64 -25.57 -8.89
CA GLY A 127 -0.69 -25.01 -8.63
C GLY A 127 -0.58 -23.56 -8.17
N VAL A 128 -0.75 -22.60 -9.09
CA VAL A 128 -0.92 -21.18 -8.75
C VAL A 128 -2.27 -21.05 -8.01
N GLN A 129 -2.23 -20.88 -6.69
CA GLN A 129 -3.44 -20.50 -5.95
C GLN A 129 -3.57 -18.98 -5.92
N HIS A 130 -4.49 -18.47 -6.74
CA HIS A 130 -5.01 -17.11 -6.60
C HIS A 130 -5.79 -17.01 -5.28
N VAL A 131 -5.30 -16.23 -4.32
CA VAL A 131 -6.08 -15.83 -3.14
C VAL A 131 -6.93 -14.63 -3.54
N THR A 132 -8.24 -14.84 -3.71
CA THR A 132 -9.24 -13.77 -3.81
C THR A 132 -9.64 -13.30 -2.40
N PRO A 133 -9.62 -12.00 -2.09
CA PRO A 133 -10.11 -11.50 -0.82
C PRO A 133 -11.65 -11.46 -0.86
N GLY A 134 -12.29 -12.38 -0.13
CA GLY A 134 -13.74 -12.40 0.07
C GLY A 134 -14.19 -11.25 0.98
N LEU A 135 -15.09 -10.41 0.47
CA LEU A 135 -15.80 -9.38 1.23
C LEU A 135 -16.61 -10.00 2.37
N ARG A 136 -16.44 -9.48 3.59
CA ARG A 136 -17.37 -9.71 4.71
C ARG A 136 -18.60 -8.84 4.49
N THR A 137 -19.70 -9.44 4.06
CA THR A 137 -21.04 -8.84 4.13
C THR A 137 -21.66 -9.16 5.49
N THR A 138 -22.04 -8.10 6.20
CA THR A 138 -22.89 -8.12 7.39
C THR A 138 -24.36 -8.09 6.95
N ALA A 139 -25.15 -9.11 7.29
CA ALA A 139 -26.62 -9.09 7.32
C ALA A 139 -27.08 -10.25 8.22
N ARG A 140 -27.72 -10.01 9.37
CA ARG A 140 -29.09 -9.55 9.61
C ARG A 140 -30.12 -10.69 9.54
N GLU A 141 -30.83 -10.83 10.66
CA GLU A 141 -32.14 -11.48 10.90
C GLU A 141 -32.37 -12.94 10.46
N THR A 142 -32.52 -13.80 11.46
CA THR A 142 -33.41 -14.96 11.38
C THR A 142 -34.14 -15.18 12.72
N GLY A 143 -35.42 -14.82 12.75
CA GLY A 143 -36.40 -15.39 13.67
C GLY A 143 -37.44 -16.15 12.86
N PRO A 144 -37.90 -17.33 13.34
CA PRO A 144 -39.22 -17.78 12.92
C PRO A 144 -40.09 -18.45 14.01
N ARG A 145 -41.35 -17.98 14.01
CA ARG A 145 -42.63 -18.74 13.95
C ARG A 145 -43.13 -19.58 15.14
N ARG A 146 -44.34 -19.22 15.59
CA ARG A 146 -45.60 -20.01 15.74
C ARG A 146 -46.67 -18.99 16.17
N GLY A 147 -47.87 -18.82 15.60
CA GLY A 147 -48.80 -19.73 14.93
C GLY A 147 -49.90 -20.15 15.92
N LEU A 148 -51.19 -19.92 15.58
CA LEU A 148 -52.47 -20.32 16.24
C LEU A 148 -53.09 -19.21 17.16
N VAL A 149 -54.38 -18.84 17.18
CA VAL A 149 -55.66 -19.47 16.77
C VAL A 149 -56.71 -18.39 16.40
N SER A 150 -57.66 -18.79 15.55
CA SER A 150 -58.90 -18.14 15.10
C SER A 150 -60.01 -18.06 16.16
N SER A 151 -60.81 -16.99 16.18
CA SER A 151 -62.29 -16.92 16.25
C SER A 151 -62.75 -15.54 16.70
#